data_AF-F8L5E0-F1
#
_entry.id   AF-F8L5E0-F1
#
_cell.length_a   1.000
_cell.length_b   1.000
_cell.length_c   1.000
_cell.angle_alpha   90.00
_cell.angle_beta   90.00
_cell.angle_gamma   90.00
#
_symmetry.space_group_name_H-M   'P 1'
#
loop_
_entity.id
_entity.type
_entity.pdbx_description
1 polymer ?
#
loop_
_entity_poly.entity_id
_entity_poly.type
_entity_poly.pdbx_seq_one_letter_code
_entity_poly.pdbx_strand_id
1 'polypeptide(L)'
;MKLVKSSLKNKFHIAIASVPYRDELVACIFYKKDCWAEISHEEKEMVIQFYSHPSNKYWEFPLDEALNVLEKAKQKMIALGPKHPTPLDERFKS
;
A
#
# COMPACT_ATOMS: atom_id res chain seq x y z
N MET A 1 4.09 17.48 -32.01
CA MET A 1 4.19 16.01 -31.95
C MET A 1 3.14 15.51 -30.95
N LYS A 2 2.05 14.89 -31.41
CA LYS A 2 1.00 14.33 -30.54
C LYS A 2 1.34 12.88 -30.22
N LEU A 3 1.59 12.59 -28.95
CA LEU A 3 1.59 11.22 -28.42
C LEU A 3 0.34 11.09 -27.56
N VAL A 4 -0.76 10.66 -28.19
CA VAL A 4 -1.89 10.07 -27.47
C VAL A 4 -1.64 8.57 -27.48
N LYS A 5 -1.20 8.02 -26.35
CA LYS A 5 -1.32 6.58 -26.07
C LYS A 5 -2.25 6.42 -24.87
N SER A 6 -3.55 6.41 -25.14
CA SER A 6 -4.55 5.88 -24.21
C SER A 6 -4.45 4.35 -24.20
N SER A 7 -3.73 3.80 -23.23
CA SER A 7 -3.98 2.47 -22.65
C SER A 7 -3.01 2.27 -21.48
N LEU A 8 -3.28 2.89 -20.33
CA LEU A 8 -2.60 2.54 -19.09
C LEU A 8 -3.53 1.61 -18.32
N LYS A 9 -3.33 0.30 -18.51
CA LYS A 9 -3.66 -0.66 -17.44
C LYS A 9 -3.05 -0.09 -16.16
N ASN A 10 -3.89 0.21 -15.18
CA ASN A 10 -3.46 0.87 -13.95
C ASN A 10 -2.33 0.03 -13.31
N LYS A 11 -1.10 0.55 -13.32
CA LYS A 11 0.09 -0.19 -12.88
C LYS A 11 0.15 -0.27 -11.36
N PHE A 12 -0.59 0.60 -10.68
CA PHE A 12 -0.73 0.61 -9.25
C PHE A 12 -1.77 -0.40 -8.77
N HIS A 13 -1.47 -1.08 -7.69
CA HIS A 13 -2.45 -1.84 -6.93
C HIS A 13 -2.19 -1.74 -5.43
N ILE A 14 -3.26 -1.87 -4.63
CA ILE A 14 -3.21 -1.80 -3.18
C ILE A 14 -3.63 -3.16 -2.63
N ALA A 15 -2.80 -3.76 -1.78
CA ALA A 15 -3.13 -4.96 -1.04
C ALA A 15 -3.17 -4.64 0.46
N ILE A 16 -4.21 -5.11 1.14
CA ILE A 16 -4.27 -5.07 2.61
C ILE A 16 -3.69 -6.38 3.13
N ALA A 17 -2.69 -6.31 3.98
CA ALA A 17 -2.00 -7.48 4.51
C ALA A 17 -1.84 -7.40 6.04
N SER A 18 -1.82 -8.56 6.67
CA SER A 18 -1.21 -8.76 7.99
C SER A 18 0.18 -9.33 7.73
N VAL A 19 1.20 -8.70 8.29
CA VAL A 19 2.61 -9.09 8.09
C VAL A 19 3.15 -9.74 9.36
N PRO A 20 4.03 -10.74 9.28
CA PRO A 20 4.42 -11.54 10.45
C PRO A 20 5.24 -10.77 11.51
N TYR A 21 5.71 -9.57 11.19
CA TYR A 21 6.58 -8.74 12.03
C TYR A 21 5.88 -7.49 12.59
N ARG A 22 4.56 -7.33 12.36
CA ARG A 22 3.75 -6.29 13.00
C ARG A 22 2.40 -6.88 13.36
N ASP A 23 1.83 -6.38 14.45
CA ASP A 23 0.46 -6.72 14.76
C ASP A 23 -0.45 -6.01 13.76
N GLU A 24 -0.34 -4.70 13.54
CA GLU A 24 -1.30 -3.95 12.73
C GLU A 24 -1.36 -4.34 11.24
N LEU A 25 -2.55 -4.18 10.65
CA LEU A 25 -2.71 -4.28 9.19
C LEU A 25 -1.93 -3.17 8.47
N VAL A 26 -1.39 -3.52 7.31
CA VAL A 26 -0.72 -2.60 6.40
C VAL A 26 -1.46 -2.54 5.06
N ALA A 27 -1.46 -1.38 4.43
CA ALA A 27 -1.80 -1.22 3.02
C ALA A 27 -0.50 -1.12 2.20
N CYS A 28 -0.13 -2.22 1.55
CA CYS A 28 0.99 -2.25 0.61
C CYS A 28 0.54 -1.67 -0.74
N ILE A 29 1.25 -0.65 -1.20
CA ILE A 29 1.03 0.02 -2.49
C ILE A 29 2.13 -0.43 -3.43
N PHE A 30 1.74 -1.18 -4.46
CA PHE A 30 2.65 -1.73 -5.45
C PHE A 30 2.60 -0.93 -6.73
N TYR A 31 3.75 -0.79 -7.39
CA TYR A 31 3.83 -0.37 -8.78
C TYR A 31 4.37 -1.52 -9.63
N LYS A 32 3.54 -2.00 -10.55
CA LYS A 32 3.74 -3.27 -11.26
C LYS A 32 3.83 -4.44 -10.28
N LYS A 33 5.02 -4.96 -10.01
CA LYS A 33 5.26 -6.16 -9.18
C LYS A 33 5.97 -5.85 -7.86
N ASP A 34 6.45 -4.62 -7.70
CA ASP A 34 7.35 -4.24 -6.63
C ASP A 34 6.62 -3.29 -5.66
N CYS A 35 6.81 -3.49 -4.34
CA CYS A 35 6.20 -2.65 -3.32
C CYS A 35 6.90 -1.29 -3.30
N TRP A 36 6.14 -0.22 -3.50
CA TRP A 36 6.65 1.14 -3.50
C TRP A 36 6.53 1.78 -2.11
N ALA A 37 5.37 1.63 -1.49
CA ALA A 37 5.09 2.24 -0.19
C ALA A 37 4.13 1.39 0.64
N GLU A 38 4.18 1.57 1.95
CA GLU A 38 3.24 1.00 2.91
C GLU A 38 2.58 2.10 3.72
N ILE A 39 1.29 1.95 3.99
CA ILE A 39 0.55 2.79 4.96
C ILE A 39 0.05 1.91 6.10
N SER A 40 0.32 2.31 7.34
CA SER A 40 -0.12 1.63 8.56
C SER A 40 -0.64 2.63 9.58
N HIS A 41 -1.41 2.12 10.55
CA HIS A 41 -1.70 2.84 11.79
C HIS A 41 -0.67 2.40 12.82
N GLU A 42 0.41 3.17 13.02
CA GLU A 42 1.36 2.89 14.09
C GLU A 42 0.92 3.69 15.32
N GLU A 43 0.59 3.00 16.41
CA GLU A 43 0.10 3.56 17.67
C GLU A 43 -1.11 4.51 17.54
N LYS A 44 -0.87 5.79 17.21
CA LYS A 44 -1.86 6.89 17.17
C LYS A 44 -1.88 7.67 15.86
N GLU A 45 -0.97 7.38 14.94
CA GLU A 45 -0.85 8.14 13.70
C GLU A 45 -0.81 7.21 12.49
N MET A 46 -1.36 7.70 11.38
CA MET A 46 -1.21 7.02 10.12
C MET A 46 0.13 7.41 9.52
N VAL A 47 1.01 6.44 9.34
CA VAL A 47 2.34 6.66 8.78
C VAL A 47 2.43 6.09 7.37
N ILE A 48 3.35 6.64 6.58
CA ILE A 48 3.74 6.09 5.29
C ILE A 48 5.23 5.76 5.29
N GLN A 49 5.56 4.59 4.78
CA GLN A 49 6.94 4.14 4.58
C GLN A 49 7.18 3.99 3.09
N PHE A 50 8.30 4.51 2.60
CA PHE A 50 8.71 4.36 1.20
C PHE A 50 9.88 3.38 1.11
N TYR A 51 9.80 2.46 0.15
CA TYR A 51 10.89 1.54 -0.16
C TYR A 51 11.75 2.09 -1.29
N SER A 52 13.04 1.76 -1.25
CA SER A 52 13.95 1.98 -2.38
C SER A 52 13.49 1.16 -3.58
N HIS A 53 13.67 1.70 -4.79
CA HIS A 53 13.39 0.94 -6.00
C HIS A 53 14.34 -0.27 -6.07
N PRO A 54 13.86 -1.50 -6.35
CA PRO A 54 14.67 -2.72 -6.21
C PRO A 54 15.86 -2.81 -7.17
N SER A 55 15.77 -2.16 -8.35
CA SER A 55 16.83 -2.23 -9.37
C SER A 55 17.24 -0.88 -9.99
N ASN A 56 16.65 0.23 -9.55
CA ASN A 56 16.91 1.56 -10.11
C ASN A 56 17.22 2.52 -8.96
N LYS A 57 17.75 3.70 -9.29
CA LYS A 57 18.05 4.74 -8.29
C LYS A 57 16.79 5.33 -7.64
N TYR A 58 15.67 5.37 -8.35
CA TYR A 58 14.43 5.99 -7.90
C TYR A 58 13.20 5.33 -8.53
N TRP A 59 12.04 5.64 -7.96
CA TRP A 59 10.74 5.35 -8.55
C TRP A 59 10.30 6.48 -9.48
N GLU A 60 9.67 6.12 -10.60
CA GLU A 60 9.12 7.11 -11.54
C GLU A 60 7.76 6.65 -12.07
N PHE A 61 6.79 7.56 -11.98
CA PHE A 61 5.41 7.41 -12.44
C PHE A 61 4.75 8.81 -12.48
N PRO A 62 3.59 8.96 -13.14
CA PRO A 62 2.86 10.24 -13.14
C PRO A 62 2.46 10.68 -11.72
N LEU A 63 2.67 11.96 -11.41
CA LEU A 63 2.41 12.52 -10.08
C LEU A 63 0.95 12.34 -9.63
N ASP A 64 0.00 12.64 -10.52
CA ASP A 64 -1.42 12.54 -10.19
C ASP A 64 -1.85 11.10 -9.92
N GLU A 65 -1.26 10.12 -10.62
CA GLU A 65 -1.52 8.70 -10.35
C GLU A 65 -0.99 8.29 -8.98
N ALA A 66 0.20 8.78 -8.62
CA ALA A 66 0.83 8.54 -7.33
C ALA A 66 -0.02 9.10 -6.18
N LEU A 67 -0.42 10.37 -6.27
CA LEU A 67 -1.25 11.01 -5.24
C LEU A 67 -2.61 10.31 -5.10
N ASN A 68 -3.23 9.95 -6.22
CA ASN A 68 -4.51 9.25 -6.22
C ASN A 68 -4.44 7.86 -5.57
N VAL A 69 -3.39 7.08 -5.81
CA VAL A 69 -3.26 5.76 -5.16
C VAL A 69 -2.97 5.89 -3.66
N LEU A 70 -2.15 6.87 -3.26
CA LEU A 70 -1.88 7.14 -1.85
C LEU A 70 -3.16 7.51 -1.09
N GLU A 71 -3.97 8.40 -1.67
CA GLU A 71 -5.24 8.80 -1.07
C GLU A 71 -6.22 7.62 -0.98
N LYS A 72 -6.30 6.77 -2.02
CA LYS A 72 -7.11 5.55 -1.99
C LYS A 72 -6.66 4.55 -0.93
N ALA A 73 -5.34 4.39 -0.74
CA ALA A 73 -4.79 3.50 0.27
C ALA A 73 -5.10 4.04 1.69
N LYS A 74 -4.90 5.34 1.91
CA LYS A 74 -5.30 6.03 3.15
C LYS A 74 -6.78 5.84 3.47
N GLN A 75 -7.67 6.06 2.50
CA GLN A 75 -9.11 5.89 2.69
C GLN A 75 -9.50 4.45 3.08
N LYS A 76 -8.84 3.44 2.48
CA LYS A 76 -9.03 2.04 2.86
C LYS A 76 -8.61 1.79 4.31
N MET A 77 -7.47 2.34 4.73
CA MET A 77 -6.99 2.21 6.11
C MET A 77 -7.87 2.94 7.12
N ILE A 78 -8.42 4.11 6.77
CA ILE A 78 -9.40 4.82 7.61
C ILE A 78 -10.68 3.98 7.76
N ALA A 79 -11.19 3.42 6.66
CA ALA A 79 -12.41 2.60 6.69
C ALA A 79 -12.25 1.31 7.50
N LEU A 80 -11.05 0.74 7.54
CA LEU A 80 -10.72 -0.42 8.37
C LEU A 80 -10.55 -0.03 9.84
N GLY A 81 -10.08 1.18 10.13
CA GLY A 81 -9.67 1.58 11.47
C GLY A 81 -8.39 0.88 11.94
N PRO A 82 -7.89 1.21 13.14
CA PRO A 82 -6.81 0.47 13.77
C PRO A 82 -7.32 -0.93 14.11
N LYS A 83 -6.98 -1.92 13.28
CA LYS A 83 -7.29 -3.33 13.54
C LYS A 83 -6.01 -4.06 13.91
N HIS A 84 -6.00 -4.63 15.11
CA HIS A 84 -5.12 -5.75 15.41
C HIS A 84 -5.72 -7.01 14.74
N PRO A 85 -4.97 -7.76 13.93
CA PRO A 85 -5.38 -9.07 13.46
C PRO A 85 -5.59 -9.93 14.68
N THR A 86 -6.68 -10.68 14.67
CA THR A 86 -6.94 -11.71 15.68
C THR A 86 -5.72 -12.64 15.72
N PRO A 87 -5.11 -12.87 16.90
CA PRO A 87 -3.97 -13.77 17.05
C PRO A 87 -4.23 -15.08 16.34
N LEU A 88 -3.21 -15.63 15.67
CA LEU A 88 -3.33 -16.89 14.92
C LEU A 88 -3.93 -18.01 15.79
N ASP A 89 -3.63 -18.00 17.08
CA ASP A 89 -4.05 -18.98 18.08
C ASP A 89 -5.57 -18.99 18.35
N GLU A 90 -6.29 -17.93 18.01
CA GLU A 90 -7.75 -17.85 18.19
C GLU A 90 -8.53 -18.36 16.97
N ARG A 91 -7.89 -18.49 15.80
CA ARG A 91 -8.55 -18.93 14.55
C ARG A 91 -8.77 -20.44 14.47
N PHE A 92 -8.09 -21.21 15.33
CA PHE A 92 -8.13 -22.67 15.36
C PHE A 92 -8.77 -23.24 16.63
N LYS A 93 -9.32 -22.39 17.50
CA LYS A 93 -10.13 -22.84 18.65
C LYS A 93 -11.57 -23.07 18.17
N SER A 94 -11.81 -24.23 17.56
CA SER A 94 -13.15 -24.81 17.35
C SER A 94 -13.43 -25.86 18.41
#